data_AF-A0A512MA51-F1
#
_entry.id   AF-A0A512MA51-F1
#
_cell.length_a   1.000
_cell.length_b   1.000
_cell.length_c   1.000
_cell.angle_alpha   90.00
_cell.angle_beta   90.00
_cell.angle_gamma   90.00
#
_symmetry.space_group_name_H-M   'P 1'
#
loop_
_entity.id
_entity.type
_entity.pdbx_description
1 polymer ?
#
loop_
_entity_poly.entity_id
_entity_poly.type
_entity_poly.pdbx_seq_one_letter_code
_entity_poly.pdbx_strand_id
1 'polypeptide(L)'
;MTRLLSALLLCLLIHGSQAQISKAPPATVATARRSLTKVHIIEKVRIYYATEGEHAVSAGDLNGNGTPDQVEDVMTQTRVALQLWQSLGFADPLTTKRYQDTSWIDVHLISKDVLKSNGVTYDEIQRFQRAGDPEGTGSLCFNVATSVKASENLTPAHEVFHILQNSICYFKNSWLTEGTARWSERALGEGGLTAGLMPASWPPDDATMTSSIFTSSYDTAKTYWGPLLNLHDKGGKLPKVKLPKSVIDARYVNGEPVLKDLDLSGWELVREIFQALDDADEGVYQQRQLTRWSEKDQFSPENNAIIHRIVQEVAARKR
;
A
#
# COMPACT_ATOMS: atom_id res chain seq x y z
N MET A 1 -24.75 40.48 -52.96
CA MET A 1 -25.03 39.16 -53.56
C MET A 1 -23.75 38.35 -53.40
N THR A 2 -23.62 37.20 -52.74
CA THR A 2 -24.54 36.27 -52.06
C THR A 2 -23.67 35.42 -51.10
N ARG A 3 -24.23 34.97 -49.98
CA ARG A 3 -23.63 34.17 -48.90
C ARG A 3 -23.25 32.73 -49.30
N LEU A 4 -22.33 32.11 -48.55
CA LEU A 4 -22.25 30.68 -48.12
C LEU A 4 -21.04 30.58 -47.16
N LEU A 5 -21.12 30.51 -45.82
CA LEU A 5 -21.66 29.53 -44.85
C LEU A 5 -21.09 28.10 -44.96
N SER A 6 -20.68 27.58 -43.78
CA SER A 6 -20.44 26.19 -43.35
C SER A 6 -18.98 25.70 -43.37
N ALA A 7 -18.43 25.02 -42.36
CA ALA A 7 -18.99 24.52 -41.09
C ALA A 7 -17.86 24.33 -40.04
N LEU A 8 -18.15 24.69 -38.79
CA LEU A 8 -17.41 24.30 -37.59
C LEU A 8 -17.64 22.80 -37.35
N LEU A 9 -16.58 21.99 -37.31
CA LEU A 9 -16.66 20.62 -36.82
C LEU A 9 -16.39 20.64 -35.31
N LEU A 10 -17.47 20.67 -34.53
CA LEU A 10 -17.44 20.50 -33.08
C LEU A 10 -17.39 18.99 -32.80
N CYS A 11 -16.21 18.43 -32.58
CA CYS A 11 -16.08 17.06 -32.08
C CYS A 11 -16.47 17.05 -30.58
N LEU A 12 -17.72 16.69 -30.30
CA LEU A 12 -18.13 16.21 -28.99
C LEU A 12 -17.38 14.91 -28.69
N LEU A 13 -16.37 14.98 -27.83
CA LEU A 13 -15.81 13.81 -27.18
C LEU A 13 -16.73 13.38 -26.04
N ILE A 14 -17.72 12.54 -26.38
CA ILE A 14 -18.44 11.73 -25.41
C ILE A 14 -17.47 10.64 -24.96
N HIS A 15 -16.72 10.87 -23.88
CA HIS A 15 -16.02 9.78 -23.21
C HIS A 15 -17.02 9.05 -22.32
N GLY A 16 -17.55 7.97 -22.89
CA GLY A 16 -18.36 7.00 -22.17
C GLY A 16 -17.60 6.44 -20.98
N SER A 17 -18.26 6.45 -19.82
CA SER A 17 -17.93 5.63 -18.66
C SER A 17 -17.95 4.16 -19.08
N GLN A 18 -16.78 3.59 -19.38
CA GLN A 18 -16.62 2.15 -19.57
C GLN A 18 -16.07 1.52 -18.29
N ALA A 19 -16.88 0.59 -17.77
CA ALA A 19 -16.67 -0.15 -16.54
C ALA A 19 -15.31 -0.86 -16.50
N GLN A 20 -14.65 -0.72 -15.35
CA GLN A 20 -13.36 -1.29 -14.99
C GLN A 20 -13.44 -2.82 -14.85
N ILE A 21 -12.48 -3.53 -15.44
CA ILE A 21 -12.14 -4.90 -15.04
C ILE A 21 -10.80 -4.81 -14.31
N SER A 22 -10.91 -4.78 -12.98
CA SER A 22 -9.89 -5.05 -11.97
C SER A 22 -10.47 -6.09 -11.01
N LYS A 23 -9.69 -6.54 -10.02
CA LYS A 23 -10.19 -7.37 -8.91
C LYS A 23 -11.17 -6.58 -8.02
N ALA A 24 -12.40 -6.42 -8.52
CA ALA A 24 -13.55 -6.12 -7.68
C ALA A 24 -13.51 -7.09 -6.49
N PRO A 25 -13.81 -6.63 -5.26
CA PRO A 25 -13.84 -7.50 -4.12
C PRO A 25 -14.71 -8.72 -4.46
N PRO A 26 -14.27 -9.96 -4.13
CA PRO A 26 -15.10 -11.13 -4.32
C PRO A 26 -16.50 -10.87 -3.76
N ALA A 27 -17.55 -11.39 -4.41
CA ALA A 27 -18.94 -11.12 -4.00
C ALA A 27 -19.18 -11.40 -2.49
N THR A 28 -18.45 -12.36 -1.93
CA THR A 28 -18.42 -12.68 -0.49
C THR A 28 -17.90 -11.52 0.36
N VAL A 29 -16.80 -10.88 -0.03
CA VAL A 29 -16.24 -9.70 0.65
C VAL A 29 -17.16 -8.49 0.50
N ALA A 30 -17.74 -8.27 -0.68
CA ALA A 30 -18.70 -7.18 -0.88
C ALA A 30 -19.95 -7.35 0.01
N THR A 31 -20.42 -8.59 0.19
CA THR A 31 -21.51 -8.91 1.11
C THR A 31 -21.09 -8.71 2.57
N ALA A 32 -19.90 -9.17 2.96
CA ALA A 32 -19.35 -8.97 4.29
C ALA A 32 -19.25 -7.49 4.68
N ARG A 33 -18.83 -6.61 3.76
CA ARG A 33 -18.75 -5.17 4.03
C ARG A 33 -20.10 -4.53 4.38
N ARG A 34 -21.21 -5.10 3.92
CA ARG A 34 -22.56 -4.58 4.20
C ARG A 34 -23.04 -4.90 5.62
N SER A 35 -22.49 -5.92 6.27
CA SER A 35 -22.84 -6.25 7.66
C SER A 35 -22.01 -5.47 8.70
N LEU A 36 -21.05 -4.65 8.26
CA LEU A 36 -20.25 -3.79 9.13
C LEU A 36 -21.05 -2.51 9.45
N THR A 37 -21.75 -2.53 10.58
CA THR A 37 -22.71 -1.49 10.98
C THR A 37 -22.10 -0.37 11.83
N LYS A 38 -20.87 -0.55 12.33
CA LYS A 38 -20.16 0.43 13.15
C LYS A 38 -19.01 1.06 12.35
N VAL A 39 -18.70 2.30 12.68
CA VAL A 39 -17.56 3.03 12.10
C VAL A 39 -16.81 3.80 13.19
N HIS A 40 -15.49 3.69 13.19
CA HIS A 40 -14.58 4.51 13.99
C HIS A 40 -13.78 5.41 13.04
N ILE A 41 -13.78 6.72 13.28
CA ILE A 41 -13.25 7.72 12.34
C ILE A 41 -12.23 8.59 13.04
N ILE A 42 -11.03 8.69 12.46
CA ILE A 42 -10.05 9.70 12.85
C ILE A 42 -9.41 10.29 11.60
N GLU A 43 -9.46 11.62 11.47
CA GLU A 43 -8.95 12.37 10.31
C GLU A 43 -9.53 11.83 8.99
N LYS A 44 -8.68 11.32 8.08
CA LYS A 44 -9.07 10.77 6.77
C LYS A 44 -9.16 9.24 6.75
N VAL A 45 -9.11 8.59 7.92
CA VAL A 45 -9.18 7.13 8.05
C VAL A 45 -10.50 6.73 8.71
N ARG A 46 -11.18 5.72 8.13
CA ARG A 46 -12.42 5.16 8.66
C ARG A 46 -12.27 3.65 8.81
N ILE A 47 -12.54 3.12 9.99
CA ILE A 47 -12.60 1.67 10.22
C ILE A 47 -14.04 1.24 10.36
N TYR A 48 -14.46 0.36 9.48
CA TYR A 48 -15.77 -0.28 9.50
C TYR A 48 -15.67 -1.65 10.15
N TYR A 49 -16.55 -1.93 11.08
CA TYR A 49 -16.53 -3.16 11.86
C TYR A 49 -17.94 -3.58 12.30
N ALA A 50 -18.04 -4.82 12.77
CA ALA A 50 -19.22 -5.34 13.45
C ALA A 50 -18.84 -5.75 14.88
N THR A 51 -19.80 -5.71 15.81
CA THR A 51 -19.64 -6.20 17.19
C THR A 51 -20.32 -7.55 17.41
N GLU A 52 -21.07 -8.03 16.42
CA GLU A 52 -21.84 -9.27 16.46
C GLU A 52 -21.74 -10.00 15.10
N GLY A 53 -22.03 -11.30 15.11
CA GLY A 53 -22.01 -12.14 13.91
C GLY A 53 -20.60 -12.56 13.47
N GLU A 54 -20.51 -13.06 12.23
CA GLU A 54 -19.29 -13.70 11.70
C GLU A 54 -18.07 -12.75 11.66
N HIS A 55 -18.30 -11.45 11.45
CA HIS A 55 -17.25 -10.44 11.33
C HIS A 55 -17.10 -9.60 12.60
N ALA A 56 -17.57 -10.11 13.75
CA ALA A 56 -17.41 -9.45 15.02
C ALA A 56 -15.92 -9.26 15.35
N VAL A 57 -15.57 -8.06 15.81
CA VAL A 57 -14.29 -7.79 16.47
C VAL A 57 -14.31 -8.27 17.91
N SER A 58 -13.14 -8.40 18.51
CA SER A 58 -13.01 -8.69 19.94
C SER A 58 -13.61 -7.55 20.75
N ALA A 59 -14.49 -7.85 21.70
CA ALA A 59 -15.27 -6.86 22.46
C ALA A 59 -14.50 -6.16 23.61
N GLY A 60 -13.19 -6.41 23.76
CA GLY A 60 -12.38 -5.76 24.77
C GLY A 60 -12.35 -4.25 24.59
N ASP A 61 -12.48 -3.51 25.69
CA ASP A 61 -12.44 -2.04 25.75
C ASP A 61 -11.77 -1.66 27.08
N LEU A 62 -10.45 -1.80 27.14
CA LEU A 62 -9.67 -1.64 28.37
C LEU A 62 -9.70 -0.21 28.89
N ASN A 63 -9.86 0.77 28.01
CA ASN A 63 -9.87 2.19 28.35
C ASN A 63 -11.29 2.75 28.58
N GLY A 64 -12.33 1.96 28.29
CA GLY A 64 -13.74 2.28 28.56
C GLY A 64 -14.30 3.37 27.65
N ASN A 65 -13.76 3.56 26.45
CA ASN A 65 -14.16 4.63 25.55
C ASN A 65 -15.31 4.25 24.58
N GLY A 66 -15.79 3.01 24.66
CA GLY A 66 -16.88 2.48 23.85
C GLY A 66 -16.47 2.01 22.45
N THR A 67 -15.20 2.10 22.09
CA THR A 67 -14.62 1.52 20.87
C THR A 67 -13.83 0.26 21.26
N PRO A 68 -14.04 -0.88 20.60
CA PRO A 68 -13.24 -2.06 20.94
C PRO A 68 -11.75 -1.83 20.68
N ASP A 69 -10.88 -2.27 21.61
CA ASP A 69 -9.43 -2.07 21.57
C ASP A 69 -8.82 -2.54 20.24
N GLN A 70 -9.34 -3.62 19.66
CA GLN A 70 -8.90 -4.13 18.37
C GLN A 70 -9.09 -3.09 17.24
N VAL A 71 -10.20 -2.35 17.26
CA VAL A 71 -10.49 -1.29 16.28
C VAL A 71 -9.54 -0.12 16.50
N GLU A 72 -9.31 0.28 17.75
CA GLU A 72 -8.39 1.35 18.11
C GLU A 72 -6.94 1.04 17.72
N ASP A 73 -6.48 -0.19 17.97
CA ASP A 73 -5.13 -0.61 17.66
C ASP A 73 -4.90 -0.68 16.15
N VAL A 74 -5.88 -1.15 15.36
CA VAL A 74 -5.80 -1.10 13.88
C VAL A 74 -5.78 0.36 13.40
N MET A 75 -6.62 1.23 13.97
CA MET A 75 -6.64 2.67 13.63
C MET A 75 -5.27 3.30 13.92
N THR A 76 -4.72 3.01 15.09
CA THR A 76 -3.45 3.55 15.55
C THR A 76 -2.32 3.10 14.63
N GLN A 77 -2.19 1.79 14.35
CA GLN A 77 -1.14 1.29 13.46
C GLN A 77 -1.26 1.86 12.04
N THR A 78 -2.48 1.95 11.51
CA THR A 78 -2.76 2.51 10.18
C THR A 78 -2.30 3.96 10.07
N ARG A 79 -2.69 4.81 11.04
CA ARG A 79 -2.33 6.24 11.06
C ARG A 79 -0.84 6.45 11.28
N VAL A 80 -0.24 5.69 12.19
CA VAL A 80 1.20 5.78 12.46
C VAL A 80 2.00 5.38 11.23
N ALA A 81 1.62 4.31 10.52
CA ALA A 81 2.28 3.92 9.28
C ALA A 81 2.16 5.01 8.21
N LEU A 82 0.98 5.59 7.98
CA LEU A 82 0.78 6.68 7.01
C LEU A 82 1.65 7.89 7.33
N GLN A 83 1.60 8.37 8.57
CA GLN A 83 2.37 9.54 9.02
C GLN A 83 3.88 9.27 8.96
N LEU A 84 4.32 8.06 9.28
CA LEU A 84 5.71 7.65 9.18
C LEU A 84 6.22 7.82 7.75
N TRP A 85 5.58 7.18 6.77
CA TRP A 85 6.05 7.22 5.39
C TRP A 85 6.00 8.64 4.80
N GLN A 86 4.94 9.40 5.09
CA GLN A 86 4.85 10.80 4.69
C GLN A 86 5.98 11.65 5.28
N SER A 87 6.33 11.44 6.55
CA SER A 87 7.45 12.16 7.19
C SER A 87 8.83 11.80 6.60
N LEU A 88 8.93 10.62 5.99
CA LEU A 88 10.11 10.18 5.24
C LEU A 88 10.11 10.70 3.79
N GLY A 89 9.09 11.45 3.38
CA GLY A 89 8.99 12.05 2.05
C GLY A 89 8.41 11.15 0.98
N PHE A 90 7.69 10.07 1.36
CA PHE A 90 6.78 9.41 0.43
C PHE A 90 5.55 10.32 0.23
N ALA A 91 5.00 10.34 -0.99
CA ALA A 91 3.84 11.17 -1.30
C ALA A 91 2.61 10.76 -0.47
N ASP A 92 1.77 11.72 -0.08
CA ASP A 92 0.47 11.41 0.53
C ASP A 92 -0.39 10.69 -0.53
N PRO A 93 -0.79 9.42 -0.28
CA PRO A 93 -1.50 8.62 -1.27
C PRO A 93 -2.83 9.22 -1.71
N LEU A 94 -3.45 10.09 -0.90
CA LEU A 94 -4.71 10.77 -1.26
C LEU A 94 -4.49 12.01 -2.13
N THR A 95 -3.24 12.37 -2.42
CA THR A 95 -2.88 13.57 -3.20
C THR A 95 -2.13 13.26 -4.49
N THR A 96 -1.81 11.99 -4.76
CA THR A 96 -1.11 11.62 -5.99
C THR A 96 -2.04 11.75 -7.19
N LYS A 97 -1.48 11.94 -8.39
CA LYS A 97 -2.23 12.07 -9.65
C LYS A 97 -3.23 10.92 -9.84
N ARG A 98 -2.86 9.71 -9.42
CA ARG A 98 -3.71 8.50 -9.53
C ARG A 98 -4.96 8.56 -8.64
N TYR A 99 -4.88 9.22 -7.49
CA TYR A 99 -5.90 9.16 -6.44
C TYR A 99 -6.41 10.52 -5.96
N GLN A 100 -6.19 11.57 -6.75
CA GLN A 100 -6.64 12.94 -6.47
C GLN A 100 -8.17 13.07 -6.21
N ASP A 101 -8.98 12.12 -6.71
CA ASP A 101 -10.44 12.09 -6.52
C ASP A 101 -10.88 11.26 -5.29
N THR A 102 -9.96 10.99 -4.36
CA THR A 102 -10.23 10.26 -3.11
C THR A 102 -10.16 11.16 -1.89
N SER A 103 -11.01 10.87 -0.90
CA SER A 103 -11.08 11.67 0.34
C SER A 103 -10.76 10.84 1.58
N TRP A 104 -10.81 9.51 1.46
CA TRP A 104 -10.76 8.60 2.59
C TRP A 104 -9.86 7.39 2.34
N ILE A 105 -9.33 6.86 3.44
CA ILE A 105 -8.83 5.49 3.52
C ILE A 105 -9.84 4.70 4.36
N ASP A 106 -10.56 3.78 3.71
CA ASP A 106 -11.52 2.88 4.33
C ASP A 106 -10.87 1.55 4.67
N VAL A 107 -10.88 1.20 5.96
CA VAL A 107 -10.45 -0.11 6.46
C VAL A 107 -11.68 -0.92 6.85
N HIS A 108 -11.78 -2.17 6.41
CA HIS A 108 -12.86 -3.08 6.82
C HIS A 108 -12.32 -4.25 7.62
N LEU A 109 -12.90 -4.48 8.80
CA LEU A 109 -12.61 -5.65 9.61
C LEU A 109 -13.55 -6.80 9.23
N ILE A 110 -13.02 -7.84 8.60
CA ILE A 110 -13.80 -8.96 8.03
C ILE A 110 -13.25 -10.29 8.56
N SER A 111 -14.08 -11.34 8.69
CA SER A 111 -13.60 -12.65 9.13
C SER A 111 -12.46 -13.18 8.24
N LYS A 112 -11.45 -13.82 8.86
CA LYS A 112 -10.38 -14.49 8.11
C LYS A 112 -10.92 -15.59 7.20
N ASP A 113 -12.03 -16.21 7.60
CA ASP A 113 -12.70 -17.23 6.80
C ASP A 113 -13.28 -16.68 5.50
N VAL A 114 -13.68 -15.40 5.45
CA VAL A 114 -14.09 -14.75 4.19
C VAL A 114 -12.89 -14.18 3.44
N LEU A 115 -11.96 -13.52 4.12
CA LEU A 115 -10.80 -12.88 3.47
C LEU A 115 -9.79 -13.88 2.90
N LYS A 116 -9.61 -15.03 3.55
CA LYS A 116 -8.56 -16.04 3.26
C LYS A 116 -7.12 -15.53 3.41
N SER A 117 -6.94 -14.32 3.95
CA SER A 117 -5.65 -13.71 4.28
C SER A 117 -5.77 -12.90 5.58
N ASN A 118 -4.65 -12.36 6.09
CA ASN A 118 -4.70 -11.42 7.21
C ASN A 118 -5.12 -10.02 6.74
N GLY A 119 -4.78 -9.63 5.51
CA GLY A 119 -5.12 -8.34 4.93
C GLY A 119 -5.15 -8.41 3.41
N VAL A 120 -5.84 -7.44 2.79
CA VAL A 120 -5.88 -7.24 1.33
C VAL A 120 -6.11 -5.77 1.02
N THR A 121 -5.17 -5.16 0.30
CA THR A 121 -5.31 -3.81 -0.26
C THR A 121 -5.87 -3.84 -1.68
N TYR A 122 -6.74 -2.88 -1.99
CA TYR A 122 -7.28 -2.63 -3.33
C TYR A 122 -6.64 -1.38 -3.92
N ASP A 123 -6.42 -1.39 -5.23
CA ASP A 123 -5.74 -0.32 -5.95
C ASP A 123 -6.69 0.59 -6.75
N GLU A 124 -7.97 0.24 -6.83
CA GLU A 124 -8.98 1.08 -7.44
C GLU A 124 -9.70 1.93 -6.42
N ILE A 125 -10.05 3.15 -6.83
CA ILE A 125 -10.91 4.05 -6.06
C ILE A 125 -12.25 3.36 -5.83
N GLN A 126 -12.55 3.08 -4.57
CA GLN A 126 -13.83 2.49 -4.18
C GLN A 126 -14.84 3.62 -3.92
N ARG A 127 -16.05 3.47 -4.44
CA ARG A 127 -17.16 4.41 -4.22
C ARG A 127 -18.27 3.70 -3.45
N PHE A 128 -18.10 3.63 -2.13
CA PHE A 128 -19.01 2.88 -1.25
C PHE A 128 -20.37 3.55 -1.02
N GLN A 129 -20.54 4.82 -1.40
CA GLN A 129 -21.77 5.60 -1.18
C GLN A 129 -22.20 5.56 0.30
N ARG A 130 -21.28 5.90 1.21
CA ARG A 130 -21.57 5.85 2.65
C ARG A 130 -22.60 6.90 3.02
N ALA A 131 -23.40 6.61 4.03
CA ALA A 131 -24.35 7.59 4.56
C ALA A 131 -23.59 8.85 5.05
N GLY A 132 -24.01 10.01 4.55
CA GLY A 132 -23.39 11.30 4.87
C GLY A 132 -22.23 11.72 3.94
N ASP A 133 -21.72 10.82 3.10
CA ASP A 133 -20.72 11.19 2.10
C ASP A 133 -21.38 11.94 0.94
N PRO A 134 -20.75 13.00 0.39
CA PRO A 134 -21.15 13.58 -0.88
C PRO A 134 -21.20 12.53 -2.00
N GLU A 135 -22.08 12.72 -2.98
CA GLU A 135 -22.14 11.86 -4.16
C GLU A 135 -20.78 11.81 -4.86
N GLY A 136 -20.36 10.61 -5.26
CA GLY A 136 -19.07 10.43 -5.91
C GLY A 136 -17.87 10.50 -4.97
N THR A 137 -18.05 10.45 -3.64
CA THR A 137 -16.91 10.31 -2.72
C THR A 137 -16.12 9.03 -3.00
N GLY A 138 -14.81 9.17 -3.20
CA GLY A 138 -13.88 8.07 -3.44
C GLY A 138 -13.07 7.70 -2.20
N SER A 139 -12.73 6.43 -2.06
CA SER A 139 -11.90 5.92 -0.98
C SER A 139 -10.83 4.96 -1.51
N LEU A 140 -9.61 5.09 -0.99
CA LEU A 140 -8.65 3.98 -1.00
C LEU A 140 -9.07 2.98 0.07
N CYS A 141 -8.76 1.70 -0.12
CA CYS A 141 -9.32 0.69 0.75
C CYS A 141 -8.42 -0.52 0.93
N PHE A 142 -8.40 -1.03 2.16
CA PHE A 142 -7.91 -2.36 2.46
C PHE A 142 -8.79 -3.05 3.50
N ASN A 143 -8.74 -4.38 3.52
CA ASN A 143 -9.38 -5.18 4.55
C ASN A 143 -8.33 -5.69 5.53
N VAL A 144 -8.73 -5.89 6.78
CA VAL A 144 -7.94 -6.60 7.80
C VAL A 144 -8.82 -7.68 8.41
N ALA A 145 -8.24 -8.86 8.62
CA ALA A 145 -8.95 -9.97 9.22
C ALA A 145 -9.26 -9.68 10.70
N THR A 146 -10.46 -10.02 11.18
CA THR A 146 -10.81 -9.89 12.62
C THR A 146 -9.99 -10.79 13.53
N SER A 147 -9.20 -11.73 12.99
CA SER A 147 -8.20 -12.49 13.74
C SER A 147 -6.89 -11.72 13.99
N VAL A 148 -6.69 -10.57 13.34
CA VAL A 148 -5.48 -9.74 13.48
C VAL A 148 -5.59 -8.88 14.73
N LYS A 149 -4.58 -8.97 15.59
CA LYS A 149 -4.34 -8.04 16.70
C LYS A 149 -3.17 -7.14 16.32
N ALA A 150 -3.42 -5.85 16.11
CA ALA A 150 -2.40 -4.96 15.54
C ALA A 150 -1.17 -4.79 16.46
N SER A 151 -1.33 -4.88 17.78
CA SER A 151 -0.20 -4.88 18.73
C SER A 151 0.78 -6.06 18.55
N GLU A 152 0.30 -7.19 18.02
CA GLU A 152 1.09 -8.42 17.81
C GLU A 152 1.40 -8.68 16.32
N ASN A 153 0.74 -7.97 15.40
CA ASN A 153 0.76 -8.27 13.96
C ASN A 153 0.71 -6.98 13.13
N LEU A 154 1.67 -6.84 12.23
CA LEU A 154 1.92 -5.63 11.44
C LEU A 154 1.12 -5.56 10.13
N THR A 155 0.06 -6.37 10.00
CA THR A 155 -0.78 -6.40 8.79
C THR A 155 -1.33 -5.02 8.42
N PRO A 156 -1.94 -4.21 9.31
CA PRO A 156 -2.36 -2.86 8.94
C PRO A 156 -1.24 -1.99 8.34
N ALA A 157 -0.03 -2.04 8.91
CA ALA A 157 1.13 -1.32 8.37
C ALA A 157 1.57 -1.85 6.99
N HIS A 158 1.52 -3.16 6.79
CA HIS A 158 1.78 -3.83 5.52
C HIS A 158 0.83 -3.34 4.42
N GLU A 159 -0.48 -3.33 4.71
CA GLU A 159 -1.50 -2.88 3.78
C GLU A 159 -1.42 -1.37 3.48
N VAL A 160 -1.05 -0.55 4.47
CA VAL A 160 -0.74 0.87 4.24
C VAL A 160 0.41 1.03 3.25
N PHE A 161 1.43 0.18 3.31
CA PHE A 161 2.53 0.24 2.35
C PHE A 161 2.08 -0.13 0.94
N HIS A 162 1.16 -1.09 0.78
CA HIS A 162 0.53 -1.34 -0.52
C HIS A 162 -0.26 -0.15 -1.05
N ILE A 163 -0.96 0.60 -0.20
CA ILE A 163 -1.62 1.86 -0.61
C ILE A 163 -0.58 2.83 -1.20
N LEU A 164 0.58 2.97 -0.54
CA LEU A 164 1.66 3.85 -1.02
C LEU A 164 2.27 3.35 -2.34
N GLN A 165 2.55 2.05 -2.46
CA GLN A 165 3.06 1.47 -3.71
C GLN A 165 2.10 1.74 -4.86
N ASN A 166 0.80 1.49 -4.65
CA ASN A 166 -0.23 1.71 -5.64
C ASN A 166 -0.40 3.21 -5.97
N SER A 167 -0.19 4.12 -5.02
CA SER A 167 -0.32 5.55 -5.26
C SER A 167 0.84 6.14 -6.06
N ILE A 168 2.01 5.48 -6.02
CA ILE A 168 3.24 5.95 -6.65
C ILE A 168 3.42 5.39 -8.07
N CYS A 169 3.25 4.08 -8.31
CA CYS A 169 3.49 3.51 -9.64
C CYS A 169 2.53 2.37 -10.00
N TYR A 170 2.54 1.96 -11.27
CA TYR A 170 1.68 0.89 -11.80
C TYR A 170 2.30 -0.51 -11.78
N PHE A 171 3.58 -0.67 -11.43
CA PHE A 171 4.24 -1.98 -11.39
C PHE A 171 3.82 -2.79 -10.16
N LYS A 172 3.38 -4.04 -10.38
CA LYS A 172 2.84 -4.92 -9.32
C LYS A 172 3.46 -6.30 -9.21
N ASN A 173 4.62 -6.51 -9.81
CA ASN A 173 5.33 -7.79 -9.74
C ASN A 173 5.58 -8.17 -8.27
N SER A 174 5.13 -9.36 -7.84
CA SER A 174 5.04 -9.73 -6.41
C SER A 174 6.38 -9.65 -5.66
N TRP A 175 7.49 -9.92 -6.32
CA TRP A 175 8.83 -9.78 -5.73
C TRP A 175 9.17 -8.34 -5.34
N LEU A 176 8.61 -7.35 -6.04
CA LEU A 176 8.71 -5.94 -5.68
C LEU A 176 7.67 -5.60 -4.60
N THR A 177 6.39 -5.85 -4.87
CA THR A 177 5.30 -5.35 -4.02
C THR A 177 5.26 -6.04 -2.66
N GLU A 178 5.11 -7.37 -2.62
CA GLU A 178 5.08 -8.14 -1.38
C GLU A 178 6.44 -8.12 -0.69
N GLY A 179 7.53 -8.16 -1.47
CA GLY A 179 8.90 -8.10 -0.95
C GLY A 179 9.19 -6.82 -0.17
N THR A 180 8.85 -5.66 -0.75
CA THR A 180 9.03 -4.37 -0.08
C THR A 180 7.96 -4.09 0.98
N ALA A 181 6.72 -4.58 0.84
CA ALA A 181 5.72 -4.48 1.90
C ALA A 181 6.13 -5.30 3.14
N ARG A 182 6.75 -6.47 2.93
CA ARG A 182 7.29 -7.28 4.03
C ARG A 182 8.53 -6.66 4.67
N TRP A 183 9.35 -5.94 3.91
CA TRP A 183 10.42 -5.10 4.46
C TRP A 183 9.86 -3.94 5.29
N SER A 184 8.83 -3.26 4.78
CA SER A 184 8.28 -2.04 5.39
C SER A 184 7.65 -2.29 6.76
N GLU A 185 7.18 -3.51 7.04
CA GLU A 185 6.75 -3.92 8.38
C GLU A 185 7.81 -3.61 9.45
N ARG A 186 9.10 -3.74 9.13
CA ARG A 186 10.19 -3.46 10.09
C ARG A 186 10.23 -2.01 10.55
N ALA A 187 9.61 -1.10 9.81
CA ALA A 187 9.54 0.31 10.16
C ALA A 187 8.74 0.56 11.46
N LEU A 188 7.82 -0.34 11.81
CA LEU A 188 7.12 -0.34 13.11
C LEU A 188 7.50 -1.54 13.99
N GLY A 189 8.05 -2.60 13.40
CA GLY A 189 8.53 -3.77 14.13
C GLY A 189 9.85 -3.54 14.86
N GLU A 190 10.31 -4.58 15.55
CA GLU A 190 11.64 -4.59 16.17
C GLU A 190 12.69 -5.11 15.18
N GLY A 191 13.82 -4.40 15.12
CA GLY A 191 14.97 -4.64 14.30
C GLY A 191 14.73 -4.46 12.80
N GLY A 192 15.82 -4.25 12.06
CA GLY A 192 15.80 -4.34 10.60
C GLY A 192 15.55 -5.76 10.10
N LEU A 193 15.37 -5.91 8.79
CA LEU A 193 15.47 -7.23 8.19
C LEU A 193 16.87 -7.78 8.44
N THR A 194 16.94 -8.93 9.13
CA THR A 194 18.17 -9.72 9.14
C THR A 194 18.49 -10.04 7.68
N ALA A 195 19.71 -9.70 7.25
CA ALA A 195 20.17 -10.17 5.96
C ALA A 195 19.95 -11.68 5.94
N GLY A 196 19.21 -12.19 4.94
CA GLY A 196 19.25 -13.60 4.63
C GLY A 196 20.70 -13.99 4.26
N LEU A 197 20.90 -15.19 3.71
CA LEU A 197 22.17 -15.47 3.07
C LEU A 197 22.42 -14.37 2.02
N MET A 198 23.38 -13.48 2.29
CA MET A 198 23.83 -12.51 1.31
C MET A 198 24.22 -13.32 0.08
N PRO A 199 23.69 -13.01 -1.11
CA PRO A 199 24.10 -13.72 -2.30
C PRO A 199 25.62 -13.57 -2.44
N ALA A 200 26.29 -14.60 -2.92
CA ALA A 200 27.76 -14.62 -3.06
C ALA A 200 28.29 -13.43 -3.90
N SER A 201 27.43 -12.88 -4.75
CA SER A 201 27.63 -11.63 -5.50
C SER A 201 26.36 -10.77 -5.47
N TRP A 202 26.52 -9.45 -5.47
CA TRP A 202 25.42 -8.51 -5.68
C TRP A 202 25.66 -7.65 -6.93
N PRO A 203 24.68 -7.53 -7.85
CA PRO A 203 23.36 -8.19 -7.85
C PRO A 203 23.47 -9.72 -8.06
N PRO A 204 22.40 -10.50 -7.74
CA PRO A 204 22.32 -11.89 -8.16
C PRO A 204 22.45 -12.01 -9.68
N ASP A 205 22.96 -13.14 -10.17
CA ASP A 205 23.03 -13.39 -11.61
C ASP A 205 21.64 -13.52 -12.25
N ASP A 206 21.59 -13.38 -13.58
CA ASP A 206 20.32 -13.42 -14.33
C ASP A 206 19.55 -14.73 -14.12
N ALA A 207 20.27 -15.86 -13.98
CA ALA A 207 19.65 -17.15 -13.73
C ALA A 207 18.91 -17.18 -12.37
N THR A 208 19.53 -16.64 -11.32
CA THR A 208 18.93 -16.49 -10.00
C THR A 208 17.76 -15.52 -10.03
N MET A 209 17.92 -14.38 -10.72
CA MET A 209 16.85 -13.39 -10.87
C MET A 209 15.61 -14.01 -11.53
N THR A 210 15.75 -14.70 -12.66
CA THR A 210 14.63 -15.28 -13.40
C THR A 210 14.00 -16.47 -12.69
N SER A 211 14.80 -17.39 -12.14
CA SER A 211 14.28 -18.64 -11.57
C SER A 211 13.71 -18.49 -10.16
N SER A 212 14.25 -17.57 -9.36
CA SER A 212 14.00 -17.50 -7.92
C SER A 212 13.44 -16.17 -7.43
N ILE A 213 13.94 -15.04 -7.93
CA ILE A 213 13.50 -13.72 -7.45
C ILE A 213 12.19 -13.32 -8.13
N PHE A 214 12.16 -13.29 -9.47
CA PHE A 214 11.00 -12.81 -10.24
C PHE A 214 9.74 -13.66 -10.09
N THR A 215 9.87 -14.90 -9.63
CA THR A 215 8.78 -15.85 -9.41
C THR A 215 8.30 -15.90 -7.95
N SER A 216 8.95 -15.17 -7.05
CA SER A 216 8.67 -15.19 -5.61
C SER A 216 7.88 -13.96 -5.14
N SER A 217 7.58 -13.90 -3.85
CA SER A 217 6.80 -12.84 -3.19
C SER A 217 7.44 -12.45 -1.85
N TYR A 218 6.90 -12.88 -0.71
CA TYR A 218 7.35 -12.48 0.63
C TYR A 218 8.82 -12.83 0.92
N ASP A 219 9.32 -13.95 0.41
CA ASP A 219 10.69 -14.39 0.68
C ASP A 219 11.73 -13.42 0.13
N THR A 220 11.39 -12.68 -0.92
CA THR A 220 12.27 -11.68 -1.54
C THR A 220 12.62 -10.54 -0.61
N ALA A 221 11.82 -10.29 0.43
CA ALA A 221 12.19 -9.38 1.51
C ALA A 221 13.54 -9.79 2.11
N LYS A 222 13.76 -11.09 2.36
CA LYS A 222 14.99 -11.61 2.98
C LYS A 222 16.07 -11.96 1.96
N THR A 223 15.69 -12.44 0.78
CA THR A 223 16.63 -12.98 -0.21
C THR A 223 17.11 -11.96 -1.23
N TYR A 224 16.41 -10.83 -1.40
CA TYR A 224 16.76 -9.78 -2.34
C TYR A 224 16.83 -8.40 -1.69
N TRP A 225 15.71 -7.92 -1.12
CA TRP A 225 15.62 -6.57 -0.56
C TRP A 225 16.53 -6.39 0.67
N GLY A 226 16.50 -7.30 1.64
CA GLY A 226 17.34 -7.24 2.83
C GLY A 226 18.83 -7.13 2.48
N PRO A 227 19.38 -8.02 1.62
CA PRO A 227 20.75 -7.91 1.13
C PRO A 227 21.07 -6.60 0.42
N LEU A 228 20.22 -6.16 -0.53
CA LEU A 228 20.39 -4.87 -1.21
C LEU A 228 20.48 -3.71 -0.21
N LEU A 229 19.48 -3.61 0.66
CA LEU A 229 19.30 -2.48 1.54
C LEU A 229 20.40 -2.44 2.61
N ASN A 230 20.83 -3.60 3.12
CA ASN A 230 21.98 -3.67 4.04
C ASN A 230 23.33 -3.42 3.36
N LEU A 231 23.48 -3.70 2.06
CA LEU A 231 24.70 -3.33 1.33
C LEU A 231 24.86 -1.81 1.23
N HIS A 232 23.74 -1.09 1.10
CA HIS A 232 23.72 0.36 0.90
C HIS A 232 23.62 1.16 2.21
N ASP A 233 22.96 0.63 3.23
CA ASP A 233 22.66 1.36 4.46
C ASP A 233 22.67 0.41 5.66
N LYS A 234 23.83 -0.20 5.90
CA LYS A 234 24.01 -1.19 6.97
C LYS A 234 23.75 -0.56 8.34
N GLY A 235 22.72 -1.04 9.03
CA GLY A 235 22.34 -0.49 10.34
C GLY A 235 21.69 0.89 10.24
N GLY A 236 21.14 1.21 9.07
CA GLY A 236 20.40 2.43 8.82
C GLY A 236 19.25 2.62 9.80
N LYS A 237 18.99 3.88 10.15
CA LYS A 237 17.97 4.26 11.11
C LYS A 237 17.01 5.28 10.52
N LEU A 238 15.76 5.18 10.95
CA LEU A 238 14.75 6.20 10.77
C LEU A 238 15.25 7.51 11.43
N PRO A 239 15.25 8.64 10.69
CA PRO A 239 15.71 9.90 11.23
C PRO A 239 14.67 10.47 12.20
N LYS A 240 14.85 10.21 13.51
CA LYS A 240 13.92 10.64 14.58
C LYS A 240 13.50 12.11 14.48
N VAL A 241 14.40 13.00 14.05
CA VAL A 241 14.13 14.44 13.86
C VAL A 241 13.06 14.74 12.80
N LYS A 242 12.87 13.85 11.82
CA LYS A 242 11.83 13.99 10.79
C LYS A 242 10.48 13.43 11.27
N LEU A 243 10.47 12.55 12.27
CA LEU A 243 9.26 11.87 12.70
C LEU A 243 8.41 12.78 13.60
N PRO A 244 7.09 12.87 13.35
CA PRO A 244 6.21 13.64 14.21
C PRO A 244 6.09 12.99 15.60
N LYS A 245 5.82 13.81 16.62
CA LYS A 245 5.59 13.33 18.00
C LYS A 245 4.46 12.30 18.06
N SER A 246 3.44 12.44 17.22
CA SER A 246 2.33 11.49 17.11
C SER A 246 2.77 10.09 16.67
N VAL A 247 3.87 9.94 15.93
CA VAL A 247 4.44 8.64 15.55
C VAL A 247 5.34 8.10 16.66
N ILE A 248 6.22 8.95 17.22
CA ILE A 248 7.20 8.54 18.24
C ILE A 248 6.51 8.10 19.55
N ASP A 249 5.49 8.84 19.96
CA ASP A 249 4.81 8.62 21.24
C ASP A 249 3.58 7.73 21.12
N ALA A 250 3.23 7.25 19.91
CA ALA A 250 2.07 6.39 19.71
C ALA A 250 2.18 5.11 20.54
N ARG A 251 1.06 4.75 21.17
CA ARG A 251 0.89 3.51 21.94
C ARG A 251 -0.38 2.79 21.49
N TYR A 252 -0.33 1.47 21.50
CA TYR A 252 -1.53 0.63 21.48
C TYR A 252 -2.29 0.80 22.80
N VAL A 253 -3.54 0.33 22.86
CA VAL A 253 -4.35 0.45 24.09
C VAL A 253 -3.70 -0.24 25.28
N ASN A 254 -2.97 -1.34 25.06
CA ASN A 254 -2.23 -2.05 26.10
C ASN A 254 -0.97 -1.31 26.61
N GLY A 255 -0.68 -0.11 26.09
CA GLY A 255 0.46 0.72 26.49
C GLY A 255 1.77 0.40 25.77
N GLU A 256 1.80 -0.62 24.90
CA GLU A 256 2.99 -0.91 24.12
C GLU A 256 3.28 0.16 23.05
N PRO A 257 4.56 0.47 22.78
CA PRO A 257 4.92 1.33 21.65
C PRO A 257 4.50 0.72 20.32
N VAL A 258 3.98 1.59 19.44
CA VAL A 258 3.68 1.22 18.04
C VAL A 258 4.96 1.19 17.22
N LEU A 259 5.80 2.21 17.38
CA LEU A 259 7.16 2.26 16.84
C LEU A 259 8.11 1.58 17.85
N LYS A 260 8.50 0.32 17.61
CA LYS A 260 9.30 -0.46 18.57
C LYS A 260 10.75 0.05 18.68
N ASP A 261 11.36 0.42 17.57
CA ASP A 261 12.68 1.07 17.52
C ASP A 261 12.81 2.01 16.31
N LEU A 262 14.03 2.35 15.91
CA LEU A 262 14.30 3.21 14.75
C LEU A 262 15.05 2.46 13.64
N ASP A 263 15.20 1.15 13.71
CA ASP A 263 16.04 0.39 12.78
C ASP A 263 15.30 0.12 11.47
N LEU A 264 15.79 0.71 10.38
CA LEU A 264 15.26 0.46 9.05
C LEU A 264 16.30 0.77 7.99
N SER A 265 17.12 -0.22 7.65
CA SER A 265 18.11 -0.11 6.58
C SER A 265 17.44 0.20 5.24
N GLY A 266 17.98 1.20 4.54
CA GLY A 266 17.72 1.46 3.12
C GLY A 266 16.40 2.14 2.81
N TRP A 267 15.77 2.78 3.79
CA TRP A 267 14.49 3.46 3.58
C TRP A 267 14.57 4.59 2.53
N GLU A 268 15.67 5.33 2.47
CA GLU A 268 15.89 6.35 1.43
C GLU A 268 16.02 5.71 0.05
N LEU A 269 16.72 4.57 -0.03
CA LEU A 269 16.90 3.85 -1.29
C LEU A 269 15.55 3.32 -1.81
N VAL A 270 14.71 2.74 -0.95
CA VAL A 270 13.37 2.28 -1.35
C VAL A 270 12.52 3.45 -1.84
N ARG A 271 12.52 4.59 -1.13
CA ARG A 271 11.79 5.79 -1.56
C ARG A 271 12.21 6.24 -2.96
N GLU A 272 13.51 6.29 -3.21
CA GLU A 272 14.05 6.73 -4.51
C GLU A 272 13.81 5.71 -5.63
N ILE A 273 13.82 4.41 -5.31
CA ILE A 273 13.42 3.37 -6.26
C ILE A 273 11.97 3.59 -6.69
N PHE A 274 11.04 3.81 -5.74
CA PHE A 274 9.64 4.05 -6.09
C PHE A 274 9.45 5.34 -6.89
N GLN A 275 10.19 6.40 -6.60
CA GLN A 275 10.16 7.61 -7.43
C GLN A 275 10.66 7.36 -8.86
N ALA A 276 11.73 6.58 -9.01
CA ALA A 276 12.24 6.22 -10.34
C ALA A 276 11.31 5.25 -11.10
N LEU A 277 10.53 4.44 -10.37
CA LEU A 277 9.51 3.57 -10.97
C LEU A 277 8.30 4.36 -11.48
N ASP A 278 7.85 5.39 -10.74
CA ASP A 278 6.83 6.35 -11.18
C ASP A 278 7.25 7.01 -12.50
N ASP A 279 8.47 7.57 -12.55
CA ASP A 279 9.01 8.18 -13.79
C ASP A 279 9.05 7.18 -14.96
N ALA A 280 9.35 5.92 -14.69
CA ALA A 280 9.49 4.89 -15.72
C ALA A 280 8.15 4.35 -16.22
N ASP A 281 7.10 4.33 -15.41
CA ASP A 281 5.84 3.74 -15.82
C ASP A 281 5.13 4.56 -16.89
N GLU A 282 5.23 5.89 -16.88
CA GLU A 282 4.76 6.75 -17.99
C GLU A 282 5.50 6.40 -19.29
N GLY A 283 6.82 6.19 -19.22
CA GLY A 283 7.62 5.75 -20.37
C GLY A 283 7.15 4.40 -20.93
N VAL A 284 6.87 3.43 -20.06
CA VAL A 284 6.35 2.11 -20.46
C VAL A 284 4.95 2.20 -21.05
N TYR A 285 4.09 3.05 -20.46
CA TYR A 285 2.74 3.30 -20.95
C TYR A 285 2.75 3.79 -22.40
N GLN A 286 3.60 4.78 -22.70
CA GLN A 286 3.76 5.32 -24.06
C GLN A 286 4.39 4.28 -25.00
N GLN A 287 5.47 3.60 -24.57
CA GLN A 287 6.18 2.62 -25.39
C GLN A 287 5.27 1.45 -25.80
N ARG A 288 4.45 0.96 -24.88
CA ARG A 288 3.50 -0.14 -25.12
C ARG A 288 2.18 0.33 -25.73
N GLN A 289 2.02 1.64 -25.97
CA GLN A 289 0.80 2.26 -26.52
C GLN A 289 -0.44 1.85 -25.73
N LEU A 290 -0.32 1.83 -24.40
CA LEU A 290 -1.43 1.48 -23.53
C LEU A 290 -2.49 2.59 -23.58
N THR A 291 -3.76 2.20 -23.53
CA THR A 291 -4.87 3.13 -23.31
C THR A 291 -5.27 3.21 -21.84
N ARG A 292 -4.82 2.24 -21.05
CA ARG A 292 -4.89 2.17 -19.59
C ARG A 292 -3.94 1.09 -19.08
N TRP A 293 -3.53 1.18 -17.83
CA TRP A 293 -2.85 0.09 -17.13
C TRP A 293 -3.85 -1.00 -16.73
N SER A 294 -4.00 -2.05 -17.55
CA SER A 294 -4.79 -3.21 -17.13
C SER A 294 -4.05 -4.01 -16.04
N GLU A 295 -4.79 -4.80 -15.25
CA GLU A 295 -4.17 -5.65 -14.23
C GLU A 295 -3.12 -6.58 -14.85
N LYS A 296 -3.41 -7.15 -16.02
CA LYS A 296 -2.44 -7.96 -16.78
C LYS A 296 -1.13 -7.19 -17.07
N ASP A 297 -1.22 -5.91 -17.42
CA ASP A 297 -0.05 -5.09 -17.73
C ASP A 297 0.74 -4.71 -16.47
N GLN A 298 0.03 -4.40 -15.38
CA GLN A 298 0.62 -4.08 -14.07
C GLN A 298 1.43 -5.27 -13.51
N PHE A 299 0.94 -6.50 -13.71
CA PHE A 299 1.57 -7.75 -13.29
C PHE A 299 2.44 -8.41 -14.38
N SER A 300 2.66 -7.75 -15.52
CA SER A 300 3.36 -8.36 -16.66
C SER A 300 4.78 -8.81 -16.27
N PRO A 301 5.19 -10.05 -16.59
CA PRO A 301 6.58 -10.49 -16.40
C PRO A 301 7.60 -9.63 -17.14
N GLU A 302 7.21 -8.95 -18.22
CA GLU A 302 8.07 -8.01 -18.95
C GLU A 302 8.50 -6.82 -18.09
N ASN A 303 7.74 -6.48 -17.05
CA ASN A 303 8.10 -5.43 -16.11
C ASN A 303 9.31 -5.82 -15.25
N ASN A 304 9.59 -7.12 -15.06
CA ASN A 304 10.67 -7.58 -14.18
C ASN A 304 12.03 -7.01 -14.58
N ALA A 305 12.36 -7.03 -15.88
CA ALA A 305 13.63 -6.51 -16.38
C ALA A 305 13.72 -4.97 -16.21
N ILE A 306 12.61 -4.27 -16.40
CA ILE A 306 12.52 -2.82 -16.25
C ILE A 306 12.72 -2.43 -14.79
N ILE A 307 11.97 -3.05 -13.88
CA ILE A 307 12.05 -2.82 -12.43
C ILE A 307 13.47 -3.13 -11.94
N HIS A 308 14.02 -4.30 -12.31
CA HIS A 308 15.34 -4.71 -11.85
C HIS A 308 16.43 -3.73 -12.31
N ARG A 309 16.39 -3.29 -13.58
CA ARG A 309 17.31 -2.28 -14.10
C ARG A 309 17.21 -0.97 -13.31
N ILE A 310 16.00 -0.48 -13.03
CA ILE A 310 15.80 0.74 -12.23
C ILE A 310 16.36 0.59 -10.83
N VAL A 311 16.11 -0.55 -10.17
CA VAL A 311 16.66 -0.86 -8.85
C VAL A 311 18.20 -0.79 -8.88
N GLN A 312 18.84 -1.40 -9.88
CA GLN A 312 20.29 -1.36 -10.04
C GLN A 312 20.82 0.06 -10.32
N GLU A 313 20.17 0.81 -11.20
CA GLU A 313 20.54 2.18 -11.55
C GLU A 313 20.46 3.12 -10.34
N VAL A 314 19.38 3.05 -9.54
CA VAL A 314 19.23 3.87 -8.33
C VAL A 314 20.24 3.44 -7.27
N ALA A 315 20.42 2.13 -7.06
CA ALA A 315 21.43 1.61 -6.14
C ALA A 315 22.84 2.08 -6.51
N ALA A 316 23.22 2.05 -7.79
CA ALA A 316 24.54 2.46 -8.24
C ALA A 316 24.84 3.95 -7.98
N ARG A 317 23.84 4.83 -8.03
CA ARG A 317 23.99 6.28 -7.72
C ARG A 317 24.28 6.57 -6.25
N LYS A 318 24.02 5.61 -5.36
CA LYS A 318 24.19 5.72 -3.90
C LYS A 318 25.48 5.11 -3.37
N ARG A 319 26.35 4.62 -4.25
CA ARG A 319 27.68 4.11 -3.88
C ARG A 319 28.72 5.22 -3.89
#